data_AF-A0A0Q8WCV3-F1
#
_entry.id   AF-A0A0Q8WCV3-F1
#
_cell.length_a   1.000
_cell.length_b   1.000
_cell.length_c   1.000
_cell.angle_alpha   90.00
_cell.angle_beta   90.00
_cell.angle_gamma   90.00
#
_symmetry.space_group_name_H-M   'P 1'
#
loop_
_entity.id
_entity.type
_entity.pdbx_description
1 polymer ?
#
loop_
_entity_poly.entity_id
_entity_poly.type
_entity_poly.pdbx_seq_one_letter_code
_entity_poly.pdbx_strand_id
1 'polypeptide(L)' 'MTDILIRNVPDDDLRRIDEKARRLGLSRSEFLKRQIAQEAARDSSDDGATVDVFSRLADLAVDLASDEVMDDAWA' A
#
# COMPACT_ATOMS: atom_id res chain seq x y z
N MET A 1 -13.61 -10.97 13.29
CA MET A 1 -12.65 -11.31 12.23
C MET A 1 -13.27 -12.43 11.41
N THR A 2 -13.26 -12.34 10.09
CA THR A 2 -13.92 -13.31 9.21
C THR A 2 -12.88 -14.13 8.48
N ASP A 3 -13.07 -15.45 8.44
CA ASP A 3 -12.16 -16.35 7.73
C ASP A 3 -12.52 -16.41 6.24
N ILE A 4 -11.50 -16.38 5.39
CA ILE A 4 -11.64 -16.45 3.93
C ILE A 4 -10.91 -17.69 3.43
N LEU A 5 -11.62 -18.54 2.69
CA LEU A 5 -11.05 -19.70 2.02
C LEU A 5 -11.04 -19.49 0.51
N ILE A 6 -9.85 -19.30 -0.05
CA ILE A 6 -9.64 -19.19 -1.50
C ILE A 6 -9.26 -20.58 -2.02
N ARG A 7 -10.06 -21.12 -2.94
CA ARG A 7 -9.87 -22.45 -3.54
C ARG A 7 -9.31 -22.35 -4.94
N ASN A 8 -8.68 -23.44 -5.40
CA ASN A 8 -8.20 -23.61 -6.78
C ASN A 8 -7.24 -22.51 -7.23
N VAL A 9 -6.37 -22.04 -6.34
CA VAL A 9 -5.29 -21.10 -6.71
C VAL A 9 -4.21 -21.91 -7.45
N PRO A 10 -3.78 -21.48 -8.65
CA PRO A 10 -2.69 -22.14 -9.36
C PRO A 10 -1.40 -22.19 -8.53
N ASP A 11 -0.70 -23.33 -8.57
CA ASP A 11 0.53 -23.53 -7.79
C ASP A 11 1.61 -22.49 -8.11
N ASP A 12 1.72 -22.08 -9.37
CA ASP A 12 2.67 -21.04 -9.79
C ASP A 12 2.35 -19.67 -9.17
N ASP A 13 1.08 -19.34 -9.01
CA ASP A 13 0.66 -18.09 -8.36
C ASP A 13 0.93 -18.14 -6.86
N LEU A 14 0.66 -19.29 -6.21
CA LEU A 14 1.03 -19.50 -4.81
C LEU A 14 2.55 -19.36 -4.60
N ARG A 15 3.37 -19.94 -5.48
CA ARG A 15 4.83 -19.78 -5.41
C ARG A 15 5.27 -18.33 -5.53
N ARG A 16 4.69 -17.56 -6.46
CA ARG A 16 4.98 -16.13 -6.62
C ARG A 16 4.57 -15.34 -5.37
N ILE A 17 3.44 -15.67 -4.76
CA ILE A 17 2.98 -15.06 -3.50
C ILE A 17 3.98 -15.35 -2.37
N ASP A 18 4.40 -16.60 -2.22
CA ASP A 18 5.37 -17.00 -1.18
C ASP A 18 6.70 -16.30 -1.34
N GLU A 19 7.18 -16.13 -2.58
CA GLU A 19 8.38 -15.37 -2.86
C GLU A 19 8.23 -13.89 -2.48
N LYS A 20 7.12 -13.25 -2.82
CA LYS A 20 6.84 -11.87 -2.41
C LYS A 20 6.77 -11.75 -0.88
N ALA A 21 6.10 -12.67 -0.21
CA ALA A 21 6.00 -12.68 1.24
C ALA A 21 7.38 -12.83 1.90
N ARG A 22 8.18 -13.79 1.44
CA ARG A 22 9.55 -14.04 1.92
C ARG A 22 10.46 -12.83 1.74
N ARG A 23 10.39 -12.13 0.60
CA ARG A 23 11.16 -10.90 0.36
C ARG A 23 10.85 -9.79 1.37
N LEU A 24 9.64 -9.79 1.93
CA LEU A 24 9.20 -8.83 2.95
C LEU A 24 9.33 -9.37 4.38
N GLY A 25 9.85 -10.58 4.58
CA GLY A 25 9.92 -11.23 5.90
C GLY A 25 8.55 -11.59 6.49
N LEU A 26 7.53 -11.76 5.64
CA LEU A 26 6.15 -12.03 6.05
C LEU A 26 5.78 -13.49 5.82
N SER A 27 4.85 -13.99 6.64
CA SER A 27 4.13 -15.22 6.30
C SER A 27 3.20 -14.96 5.11
N ARG A 28 2.81 -16.03 4.40
CA ARG A 28 1.82 -15.96 3.33
C ARG A 28 0.51 -15.30 3.80
N SER A 29 0.02 -15.68 4.97
CA SER A 29 -1.23 -15.15 5.52
C SER A 29 -1.14 -13.66 5.85
N GLU A 30 -0.03 -13.20 6.44
CA GLU A 30 0.17 -11.76 6.69
C GLU A 30 0.28 -10.96 5.40
N PHE A 31 1.00 -11.48 4.42
CA PHE A 31 1.11 -10.85 3.11
C PHE A 31 -0.27 -10.67 2.47
N LEU A 32 -1.09 -11.74 2.42
CA LEU A 32 -2.43 -11.68 1.84
C LEU A 32 -3.37 -10.76 2.63
N LYS A 33 -3.32 -10.76 3.96
CA LYS A 33 -4.11 -9.82 4.78
C LYS A 33 -3.76 -8.36 4.47
N ARG A 34 -2.47 -8.03 4.33
CA ARG A 34 -2.05 -6.67 3.95
C ARG A 34 -2.51 -6.30 2.55
N GLN A 35 -2.46 -7.23 1.60
CA GLN A 35 -2.95 -6.99 0.25
C GLN A 35 -4.47 -6.75 0.23
N ILE A 36 -5.25 -7.56 0.97
CA ILE A 36 -6.71 -7.36 1.09
C ILE A 36 -7.02 -6.02 1.74
N ALA A 37 -6.33 -5.66 2.83
CA ALA A 37 -6.52 -4.38 3.50
C ALA A 37 -6.17 -3.19 2.59
N GLN A 38 -5.08 -3.31 1.82
CA GLN A 38 -4.69 -2.29 0.84
C GLN A 38 -5.73 -2.14 -0.26
N GLU A 39 -6.25 -3.25 -0.78
CA GLU A 39 -7.30 -3.21 -1.81
C GLU A 39 -8.61 -2.63 -1.28
N ALA A 40 -9.00 -2.99 -0.06
CA ALA A 40 -10.20 -2.44 0.58
C ALA A 40 -10.07 -0.94 0.89
N ALA A 41 -8.85 -0.45 1.14
CA ALA A 41 -8.57 0.97 1.37
C ALA A 41 -8.33 1.77 0.08
N ARG A 42 -8.19 1.11 -1.07
CA ARG A 42 -8.20 1.77 -2.37
C ARG A 42 -9.64 2.18 -2.67
N ASP A 43 -10.04 3.34 -2.16
CA ASP A 43 -11.27 3.97 -2.61
C ASP A 43 -11.17 4.22 -4.12
N SER A 44 -12.18 3.77 -4.87
CA SER A 44 -12.43 4.23 -6.22
C SER A 44 -13.00 5.64 -6.13
N SER A 45 -12.16 6.63 -5.81
CA SER A 45 -12.52 8.02 -6.05
C SER A 45 -12.75 8.18 -7.54
N ASP A 46 -14.01 8.24 -7.94
CA ASP A 46 -14.46 8.48 -9.33
C ASP A 46 -13.92 9.81 -9.86
N ASP A 47 -13.61 10.75 -8.96
CA ASP A 47 -12.79 11.92 -9.24
C ASP A 47 -11.32 11.49 -9.30
N GLY A 48 -10.92 10.93 -10.45
CA GLY A 48 -9.53 10.57 -10.72
C GLY A 48 -8.56 11.73 -10.42
N ALA A 49 -7.27 11.43 -10.29
CA ALA A 49 -6.27 12.44 -9.92
C ALA A 49 -6.22 13.61 -10.93
N THR A 50 -6.89 14.71 -10.59
CA THR A 50 -6.93 15.93 -11.41
C THR A 50 -5.76 16.84 -11.09
N VAL A 51 -5.48 17.81 -11.98
CA VAL A 51 -4.45 18.83 -11.75
C VAL A 51 -4.71 19.61 -10.46
N ASP A 52 -5.97 19.87 -10.10
CA ASP A 52 -6.34 20.58 -8.86
C ASP A 52 -5.91 19.81 -7.61
N VAL A 53 -6.14 18.48 -7.60
CA VAL A 53 -5.71 17.61 -6.50
C VAL A 53 -4.20 17.66 -6.34
N PHE A 54 -3.44 17.63 -7.44
CA PHE A 54 -1.98 17.72 -7.38
C PHE A 54 -1.48 19.10 -6.94
N SER A 55 -2.09 20.18 -7.41
CA SER A 55 -1.73 21.54 -6.97
C SER A 55 -1.95 21.68 -5.46
N ARG A 56 -3.12 21.24 -4.96
CA ARG A 56 -3.43 21.28 -3.53
C ARG A 56 -2.49 20.41 -2.70
N LEU A 57 -2.11 19.24 -3.22
CA LEU A 57 -1.12 18.38 -2.56
C LEU A 57 0.25 19.05 -2.50
N ALA A 58 0.69 19.69 -3.58
CA ALA A 58 1.98 20.38 -3.63
C ALA A 58 2.05 21.51 -2.60
N ASP A 59 0.98 22.29 -2.47
CA ASP A 59 0.88 23.35 -1.46
C ASP A 59 0.92 22.78 -0.03
N LEU A 60 0.21 21.67 0.22
CA LEU A 60 0.15 21.03 1.54
C LEU A 60 1.46 20.34 1.93
N ALA A 61 2.19 19.83 0.94
CA ALA A 61 3.40 19.04 1.13
C ALA A 61 4.69 19.86 0.93
N VAL A 62 4.60 21.20 0.87
CA VAL A 62 5.75 22.09 0.62
C VAL A 62 6.87 21.88 1.63
N ASP A 63 6.53 21.57 2.88
CA ASP A 63 7.48 21.34 3.97
C ASP A 63 8.34 20.08 3.77
N LEU A 64 7.90 19.12 2.93
CA LEU A 64 8.73 17.96 2.57
C LEU A 64 10.00 18.36 1.79
N ALA A 65 10.05 19.58 1.25
CA ALA A 65 11.23 20.12 0.58
C ALA A 65 12.13 20.97 1.51
N SER A 66 11.76 21.11 2.78
CA SER A 66 12.57 21.84 3.78
C SER A 66 13.47 20.87 4.54
N ASP A 67 14.79 20.99 4.34
CA ASP A 67 15.77 20.17 5.07
C ASP A 67 15.63 20.35 6.59
N GLU A 68 15.38 21.57 7.07
CA GLU A 68 15.21 21.85 8.50
C GLU A 68 13.98 21.14 9.10
N VAL A 69 12.85 21.16 8.38
CA VAL A 69 11.62 20.48 8.86
C VAL A 69 11.79 18.97 8.80
N MET A 70 12.43 18.46 7.75
CA MET A 70 12.66 17.03 7.61
C MET A 70 13.67 16.52 8.65
N ASP A 71 14.72 17.29 8.96
CA ASP A 71 15.66 16.94 10.03
C ASP A 71 14.95 16.86 11.39
N ASP A 72 14.05 17.79 11.71
CA ASP A 72 13.26 17.76 12.96
C ASP A 72 12.27 16.58 12.99
N ALA A 73 11.65 16.23 11.85
CA ALA A 73 10.69 15.12 11.77
C ALA A 73 11.31 13.73 11.99
N TRP A 74 12.63 13.59 11.84
CA TRP A 74 13.38 12.33 12.00
C TRP A 74 14.32 12.30 13.21
N ALA A 75 14.38 13.36 14.02
CA ALA A 75 15.15 13.42 15.26
C ALA A 75 14.49 12.60 16.40
#